data_AF-A0A831T3Y4-F1
#
_entry.id   AF-A0A831T3Y4-F1
#
_cell.length_a   1.000
_cell.length_b   1.000
_cell.length_c   1.000
_cell.angle_alpha   90.00
_cell.angle_beta   90.00
_cell.angle_gamma   90.00
#
_symmetry.space_group_name_H-M   'P 1'
#
loop_
_entity.id
_entity.type
_entity.pdbx_description
1 polymer ?
#
loop_
_entity_poly.entity_id
_entity_poly.type
_entity_poly.pdbx_seq_one_letter_code
_entity_poly.pdbx_strand_id
1 'polypeptide(L)'
;MRQTTVAENQAQLDIVYRKTVIIFLVLLASLLIYAGLGLFLIEPPGQADVPSKARVPVYVAAIFLGLGAIAIRRRMFREMKLQTVIAEGGVKAILEHLFRISVICAALGESIGVLGLVLGIMSGERTDTIRLVVVGLLVIIFSFPRYNAWQGLIQYAESIGLH
;
A
#
# COMPACT_ATOMS: atom_id res chain seq x y z
N MET A 1 29.62 -8.41 22.06
CA MET A 1 28.44 -9.14 21.51
C MET A 1 27.17 -8.29 21.44
N ARG A 2 26.87 -7.39 22.39
CA ARG A 2 25.64 -6.55 22.33
C ARG A 2 25.65 -5.46 21.24
N GLN A 3 26.82 -4.92 20.89
CA GLN A 3 26.94 -3.89 19.85
C GLN A 3 26.85 -4.46 18.43
N THR A 4 27.20 -5.74 18.23
CA THR A 4 27.17 -6.39 16.92
C THR A 4 25.74 -6.71 16.49
N THR A 5 24.86 -7.08 17.42
CA THR A 5 23.44 -7.40 17.12
C THR A 5 22.62 -6.16 16.77
N VAL A 6 22.84 -5.03 17.46
CA VAL A 6 22.16 -3.76 17.16
C VAL A 6 22.56 -3.25 15.77
N ALA A 7 23.85 -3.29 15.42
CA ALA A 7 24.32 -2.89 14.10
C ALA A 7 23.77 -3.79 12.99
N GLU A 8 23.68 -5.10 13.25
CA GLU A 8 23.10 -6.07 12.32
C GLU A 8 21.61 -5.85 12.10
N ASN A 9 20.83 -5.60 13.16
CA ASN A 9 19.40 -5.30 13.09
C ASN A 9 19.11 -4.01 12.33
N GLN A 10 19.94 -2.97 12.52
CA GLN A 10 19.84 -1.72 11.77
C GLN A 10 20.14 -1.93 10.28
N ALA A 11 21.17 -2.68 9.94
CA ALA A 11 21.49 -3.01 8.56
C ALA A 11 20.35 -3.80 7.88
N GLN A 12 19.73 -4.74 8.59
CA GLN A 12 18.57 -5.48 8.09
C GLN A 12 17.35 -4.57 7.90
N LEU A 13 17.07 -3.66 8.84
CA LEU A 13 16.02 -2.65 8.70
C LEU A 13 16.21 -1.85 7.42
N ASP A 14 17.40 -1.33 7.17
CA ASP A 14 17.68 -0.48 6.01
C ASP A 14 17.46 -1.24 4.69
N ILE A 15 17.89 -2.50 4.62
CA ILE A 15 17.69 -3.35 3.44
C ILE A 15 16.19 -3.57 3.18
N VAL A 16 15.44 -4.00 4.21
CA VAL A 16 14.00 -4.29 4.07
C VAL A 16 13.21 -3.02 3.78
N TYR A 17 13.54 -1.91 4.44
CA TYR A 17 12.93 -0.61 4.21
C TYR A 17 13.14 -0.14 2.78
N ARG A 18 14.39 -0.14 2.29
CA ARG A 18 14.72 0.28 0.93
C ARG A 18 14.00 -0.57 -0.12
N LYS A 19 13.96 -1.89 0.08
CA LYS A 19 13.18 -2.81 -0.77
C LYS A 19 11.70 -2.42 -0.79
N THR A 20 11.11 -2.14 0.37
CA THR A 20 9.70 -1.71 0.48
C THR A 20 9.46 -0.40 -0.27
N VAL A 21 10.33 0.60 -0.07
CA VAL A 21 10.21 1.91 -0.74
C VAL A 21 10.30 1.77 -2.26
N ILE A 22 11.23 0.96 -2.78
CA ILE A 22 11.34 0.71 -4.23
C ILE A 22 10.03 0.13 -4.77
N ILE A 23 9.43 -0.86 -4.10
CA ILE A 23 8.14 -1.44 -4.50
C ILE A 23 7.04 -0.36 -4.52
N PHE A 24 6.97 0.47 -3.47
CA PHE A 24 6.00 1.57 -3.41
C PHE A 24 6.20 2.58 -4.55
N LEU A 25 7.44 2.93 -4.88
CA LEU A 25 7.74 3.84 -5.98
C LEU A 25 7.35 3.24 -7.33
N VAL A 26 7.60 1.95 -7.55
CA VAL A 26 7.17 1.24 -8.77
C VAL A 26 5.65 1.23 -8.88
N LEU A 27 4.93 0.93 -7.79
CA LEU A 27 3.46 0.94 -7.78
C LEU A 27 2.87 2.35 -7.92
N LEU A 28 3.55 3.38 -7.42
CA LEU A 28 3.13 4.76 -7.61
C LEU A 28 3.35 5.19 -9.06
N ALA A 29 4.47 4.78 -9.67
CA ALA A 29 4.74 5.04 -11.08
C ALA A 29 3.73 4.33 -11.99
N SER A 30 3.33 3.09 -11.70
CA SER A 30 2.29 2.39 -12.48
C SER A 30 0.93 3.08 -12.40
N LEU A 31 0.52 3.60 -11.24
CA LEU A 31 -0.69 4.44 -11.14
C LEU A 31 -0.61 5.69 -12.03
N LEU A 32 0.54 6.36 -12.10
CA LEU A 32 0.73 7.50 -12.99
C LEU A 32 0.64 7.09 -14.46
N ILE A 33 1.15 5.91 -14.81
CA ILE A 33 0.98 5.33 -16.14
C ILE A 33 -0.51 5.08 -16.43
N TYR A 34 -1.28 4.53 -15.48
CA TYR A 34 -2.72 4.32 -15.66
C TYR A 34 -3.49 5.62 -15.85
N ALA A 35 -3.15 6.67 -15.10
CA ALA A 35 -3.71 8.01 -15.33
C ALA A 35 -3.38 8.51 -16.75
N GLY A 36 -2.12 8.38 -17.18
CA GLY A 36 -1.69 8.73 -18.52
C GLY A 36 -2.47 7.98 -19.59
N LEU A 37 -2.55 6.66 -19.49
CA LEU A 37 -3.32 5.81 -20.39
C LEU A 37 -4.80 6.24 -20.44
N GLY A 38 -5.42 6.52 -19.29
CA GLY A 38 -6.78 7.03 -19.23
C GLY A 38 -6.96 8.39 -19.93
N LEU A 39 -5.96 9.27 -19.90
CA LEU A 39 -6.01 10.57 -20.57
C LEU A 39 -5.79 10.47 -22.08
N PHE A 40 -4.95 9.54 -22.54
CA PHE A 40 -4.59 9.40 -23.96
C PHE A 40 -5.51 8.44 -24.74
N LEU A 41 -5.95 7.33 -24.12
CA LEU A 41 -6.68 6.26 -24.81
C LEU A 41 -8.20 6.44 -24.80
N ILE A 42 -8.75 7.08 -23.76
CA ILE A 42 -10.20 7.29 -23.65
C ILE A 42 -10.50 8.62 -24.32
N GLU A 43 -11.41 8.70 -25.28
CA GLU A 43 -11.72 9.95 -25.98
C GLU A 43 -12.41 10.97 -25.05
N PRO A 44 -12.30 12.29 -25.30
CA PRO A 44 -13.04 13.30 -24.55
C PRO A 44 -14.54 13.02 -24.69
N PRO A 45 -15.36 13.31 -23.66
CA PRO A 45 -16.76 12.89 -23.62
C PRO A 45 -17.55 13.47 -24.79
N GLY A 46 -17.76 12.65 -25.82
CA GLY A 46 -18.74 12.88 -26.87
C GLY A 46 -19.98 12.06 -26.56
N GLN A 47 -20.88 12.60 -25.73
CA GLN A 47 -22.26 12.11 -25.52
C GLN A 47 -22.46 10.58 -25.35
N ALA A 48 -21.45 9.85 -24.85
CA ALA A 48 -21.62 8.44 -24.51
C ALA A 48 -22.29 8.35 -23.14
N ASP A 49 -23.60 8.64 -23.11
CA ASP A 49 -24.47 8.47 -21.95
C ASP A 49 -24.77 6.97 -21.80
N VAL A 50 -23.72 6.18 -21.57
CA VAL A 50 -23.86 4.75 -21.30
C VAL A 50 -23.99 4.60 -19.79
N PRO A 51 -25.19 4.30 -19.24
CA PRO A 51 -25.32 3.88 -17.86
C PRO A 51 -24.65 2.51 -17.73
N SER A 52 -23.34 2.54 -17.50
CA SER A 52 -22.57 1.37 -17.13
C SER A 52 -23.12 0.88 -15.80
N LYS A 53 -23.96 -0.15 -15.84
CA LYS A 53 -24.38 -0.91 -14.64
C LYS A 53 -23.18 -1.42 -13.83
N ALA A 54 -21.97 -1.40 -14.42
CA ALA A 54 -20.71 -1.72 -13.78
C ALA A 54 -20.10 -0.57 -12.96
N ARG A 55 -20.54 0.70 -13.12
CA ARG A 55 -20.04 1.82 -12.29
C ARG A 55 -20.24 1.57 -10.81
N VAL A 56 -21.49 1.34 -10.39
CA VAL A 56 -21.83 1.15 -8.97
C VAL A 56 -21.00 0.03 -8.32
N PRO A 57 -20.94 -1.21 -8.84
CA PRO A 57 -20.15 -2.26 -8.20
C PRO A 57 -18.65 -1.96 -8.18
N VAL A 58 -18.10 -1.27 -9.19
CA VAL A 58 -16.68 -0.89 -9.19
C VAL A 58 -16.37 0.15 -8.11
N TYR A 59 -17.20 1.19 -7.99
CA TYR A 59 -17.03 2.18 -6.92
C TYR A 59 -17.20 1.57 -5.53
N VAL A 60 -18.16 0.65 -5.36
CA VAL A 60 -18.34 -0.10 -4.12
C VAL A 60 -17.09 -0.94 -3.83
N ALA A 61 -16.57 -1.68 -4.79
CA ALA A 61 -15.34 -2.46 -4.64
C ALA A 61 -14.14 -1.56 -4.27
N ALA A 62 -13.99 -0.41 -4.93
CA ALA A 62 -12.94 0.55 -4.61
C ALA A 62 -13.02 1.08 -3.17
N ILE A 63 -14.24 1.37 -2.69
CA ILE A 63 -14.48 1.77 -1.30
C ILE A 63 -14.09 0.64 -0.35
N PHE A 64 -14.51 -0.60 -0.61
CA PHE A 64 -14.15 -1.74 0.23
C PHE A 64 -12.64 -1.99 0.27
N LEU A 65 -11.96 -1.88 -0.87
CA LEU A 65 -10.50 -2.00 -0.96
C LEU A 65 -9.79 -0.89 -0.19
N GLY A 66 -10.24 0.35 -0.35
CA GLY A 66 -9.67 1.51 0.35
C GLY A 66 -9.87 1.42 1.86
N LEU A 67 -11.08 1.12 2.31
CA LEU A 67 -11.39 0.89 3.72
C LEU A 67 -10.62 -0.31 4.28
N GLY A 68 -10.50 -1.39 3.51
CA GLY A 68 -9.70 -2.57 3.85
C GLY A 68 -8.23 -2.22 4.07
N ALA A 69 -7.62 -1.45 3.16
CA ALA A 69 -6.24 -1.00 3.29
C ALA A 69 -6.03 -0.14 4.55
N ILE A 70 -6.94 0.79 4.82
CA ILE A 70 -6.91 1.63 6.02
C ILE A 70 -7.10 0.79 7.29
N ALA A 71 -8.04 -0.17 7.28
CA ALA A 71 -8.31 -1.04 8.40
C ALA A 71 -7.11 -1.95 8.72
N ILE A 72 -6.48 -2.55 7.71
CA ILE A 72 -5.25 -3.35 7.86
C ILE A 72 -4.13 -2.48 8.44
N ARG A 73 -3.92 -1.28 7.87
CA ARG A 73 -2.90 -0.34 8.36
C ARG A 73 -3.15 0.05 9.82
N ARG A 74 -4.41 0.32 10.18
CA ARG A 74 -4.79 0.69 11.54
C ARG A 74 -4.67 -0.49 12.50
N ARG A 75 -4.99 -1.72 12.07
CA ARG A 75 -4.77 -2.94 12.86
C ARG A 75 -3.30 -3.22 13.07
N MET A 76 -2.43 -3.02 12.08
CA MET A 76 -0.97 -3.16 12.23
C MET A 76 -0.43 -2.36 13.42
N PHE A 77 -0.87 -1.10 13.59
CA PHE A 77 -0.46 -0.25 14.71
C PHE A 77 -1.19 -0.57 16.03
N ARG A 78 -2.37 -1.22 15.98
CA ARG A 78 -3.19 -1.52 17.17
C ARG A 78 -2.90 -2.91 17.75
N GLU A 79 -2.56 -3.87 16.88
CA GLU A 79 -1.99 -5.18 17.20
C GLU A 79 -0.49 -5.08 17.51
N MET A 80 0.03 -3.87 17.78
CA MET A 80 1.29 -3.67 18.52
C MET A 80 1.32 -4.27 19.93
N LYS A 81 0.34 -5.11 20.30
CA LYS A 81 0.67 -6.37 20.98
C LYS A 81 1.43 -7.29 20.02
N LEU A 82 2.61 -6.85 19.59
CA LEU A 82 3.74 -7.69 19.22
C LEU A 82 4.09 -8.55 20.45
N GLN A 83 3.22 -9.47 20.86
CA GLN A 83 3.51 -10.43 21.92
C GLN A 83 3.63 -11.81 21.31
N THR A 84 2.79 -12.12 20.33
CA THR A 84 2.82 -13.41 19.61
C THR A 84 3.91 -13.50 18.55
N VAL A 85 4.07 -12.50 17.67
CA VAL A 85 5.16 -12.51 16.65
C VAL A 85 6.53 -12.33 17.30
N ILE A 86 6.58 -11.55 18.38
CA ILE A 86 7.77 -11.32 19.20
C ILE A 86 8.19 -12.58 19.96
N ALA A 87 7.24 -13.37 20.46
CA ALA A 87 7.54 -14.57 21.24
C ALA A 87 8.17 -15.71 20.41
N GLU A 88 7.98 -15.73 19.09
CA GLU A 88 8.38 -16.88 18.25
C GLU A 88 9.48 -16.58 17.21
N GLY A 89 9.78 -15.32 16.86
CA GLY A 89 10.63 -15.04 15.68
C GLY A 89 11.59 -13.83 15.70
N GLY A 90 11.69 -13.09 16.82
CA GLY A 90 12.67 -11.99 16.96
C GLY A 90 12.50 -10.82 15.98
N VAL A 91 13.57 -10.03 15.78
CA VAL A 91 13.55 -8.79 14.96
C VAL A 91 13.26 -9.07 13.48
N LYS A 92 13.80 -10.17 12.95
CA LYS A 92 13.61 -10.56 11.55
C LYS A 92 12.14 -10.84 11.22
N ALA A 93 11.41 -11.52 12.11
CA ALA A 93 9.98 -11.80 11.90
C ALA A 93 9.14 -10.51 11.92
N ILE A 94 9.49 -9.54 12.75
CA ILE A 94 8.85 -8.21 12.77
C ILE A 94 9.06 -7.51 11.43
N LEU A 95 10.30 -7.45 10.94
CA LEU A 95 10.63 -6.81 9.66
C LEU A 95 9.90 -7.45 8.48
N GLU A 96 9.85 -8.78 8.43
CA GLU A 96 9.14 -9.51 7.38
C GLU A 96 7.63 -9.26 7.42
N HIS A 97 7.06 -9.20 8.62
CA HIS A 97 5.65 -8.87 8.81
C HIS A 97 5.32 -7.43 8.36
N LEU A 98 6.15 -6.46 8.76
CA LEU A 98 6.01 -5.06 8.36
C LEU A 98 6.13 -4.87 6.84
N PHE A 99 7.09 -5.57 6.23
CA PHE A 99 7.25 -5.63 4.78
C PHE A 99 5.97 -6.16 4.12
N ARG A 100 5.50 -7.34 4.55
CA ARG A 100 4.34 -8.02 3.96
C ARG A 100 3.08 -7.17 4.03
N ILE A 101 2.77 -6.60 5.21
CA ILE A 101 1.58 -5.75 5.37
C ILE A 101 1.68 -4.50 4.51
N SER A 102 2.85 -3.85 4.47
CA SER A 102 3.02 -2.64 3.68
C SER A 102 2.82 -2.91 2.19
N VAL A 103 3.37 -4.01 1.67
CA VAL A 103 3.17 -4.43 0.27
C VAL A 103 1.70 -4.79 0.00
N ILE A 104 1.01 -5.47 0.92
CA ILE A 104 -0.42 -5.76 0.78
C ILE A 104 -1.24 -4.47 0.68
N CYS A 105 -1.01 -3.50 1.57
CA CYS A 105 -1.71 -2.22 1.51
C CYS A 105 -1.44 -1.46 0.19
N ALA A 106 -0.19 -1.48 -0.30
CA ALA A 106 0.13 -0.88 -1.59
C ALA A 106 -0.56 -1.59 -2.76
N ALA A 107 -0.59 -2.92 -2.74
CA ALA A 107 -1.29 -3.72 -3.76
C ALA A 107 -2.81 -3.49 -3.77
N LEU A 108 -3.42 -3.26 -2.60
CA LEU A 108 -4.82 -2.86 -2.51
C LEU A 108 -5.07 -1.50 -3.17
N GLY A 109 -4.20 -0.51 -2.89
CA GLY A 109 -4.26 0.79 -3.56
C GLY A 109 -4.10 0.66 -5.08
N GLU A 110 -3.19 -0.20 -5.52
CA GLU A 110 -2.99 -0.44 -6.94
C GLU A 110 -4.19 -1.12 -7.61
N SER A 111 -4.83 -2.04 -6.90
CA SER A 111 -6.05 -2.71 -7.40
C SER A 111 -7.17 -1.71 -7.69
N ILE A 112 -7.28 -0.63 -6.90
CA ILE A 112 -8.22 0.47 -7.14
C ILE A 112 -7.87 1.23 -8.41
N GLY A 113 -6.57 1.47 -8.67
CA GLY A 113 -6.10 2.11 -9.90
C GLY A 113 -6.43 1.29 -11.15
N VAL A 114 -6.19 -0.02 -11.10
CA VAL A 114 -6.56 -0.96 -12.19
C VAL A 114 -8.06 -0.94 -12.44
N LEU A 115 -8.88 -0.99 -11.38
CA LEU A 115 -10.33 -0.87 -11.50
C LEU A 115 -10.75 0.46 -12.15
N GLY A 116 -10.07 1.54 -11.83
CA GLY A 116 -10.27 2.85 -12.46
C GLY A 116 -9.99 2.86 -13.95
N LEU A 117 -8.88 2.27 -14.36
CA LEU A 117 -8.52 2.16 -15.77
C LEU A 117 -9.54 1.30 -16.53
N VAL A 118 -9.89 0.12 -15.99
CA VAL A 118 -10.89 -0.77 -16.60
C VAL A 118 -12.24 -0.06 -16.73
N LEU A 119 -12.68 0.64 -15.69
CA LEU A 119 -13.97 1.34 -15.72
C LEU A 119 -13.98 2.48 -16.76
N GLY A 120 -12.90 3.25 -16.88
CA GLY A 120 -12.86 4.31 -17.89
C GLY A 120 -12.79 3.77 -19.31
N ILE A 121 -12.09 2.67 -19.55
CA ILE A 121 -12.10 1.99 -20.86
C ILE A 121 -13.52 1.51 -21.19
N MET A 122 -14.23 0.91 -20.23
CA MET A 122 -15.59 0.40 -20.44
C MET A 122 -16.65 1.50 -20.58
N SER A 123 -16.52 2.58 -19.80
CA SER A 123 -17.49 3.67 -19.78
C SER A 123 -17.21 4.75 -20.82
N GLY A 124 -16.01 4.78 -21.39
CA GLY A 124 -15.57 5.87 -22.25
C GLY A 124 -15.37 7.20 -21.51
N GLU A 125 -15.43 7.21 -20.17
CA GLU A 125 -15.34 8.43 -19.38
C GLU A 125 -14.00 8.55 -18.64
N ARG A 126 -13.18 9.53 -19.07
CA ARG A 126 -11.89 9.85 -18.44
C ARG A 126 -12.01 10.16 -16.95
N THR A 127 -13.11 10.81 -16.56
CA THR A 127 -13.37 11.23 -15.19
C THR A 127 -13.36 10.05 -14.22
N ASP A 128 -13.92 8.91 -14.62
CA ASP A 128 -13.99 7.71 -13.79
C ASP A 128 -12.59 7.12 -13.53
N THR A 129 -11.75 7.05 -14.56
CA THR A 129 -10.35 6.61 -14.39
C THR A 129 -9.57 7.54 -13.47
N ILE A 130 -9.62 8.85 -13.70
CA ILE A 130 -8.85 9.79 -12.90
C ILE A 130 -9.27 9.75 -11.43
N ARG A 131 -10.58 9.71 -11.15
CA ARG A 131 -11.08 9.62 -9.76
C ARG A 131 -10.54 8.39 -9.04
N LEU A 132 -10.64 7.21 -9.66
CA LEU A 132 -10.23 5.96 -9.03
C LEU A 132 -8.70 5.84 -8.93
N VAL A 133 -7.95 6.31 -9.93
CA VAL A 133 -6.48 6.39 -9.84
C VAL A 133 -6.05 7.32 -8.70
N VAL A 134 -6.70 8.49 -8.55
CA VAL A 134 -6.42 9.40 -7.43
C VAL A 134 -6.72 8.72 -6.09
N VAL A 135 -7.84 7.99 -5.97
CA VAL A 135 -8.16 7.23 -4.76
C VAL A 135 -7.09 6.16 -4.47
N GLY A 136 -6.68 5.38 -5.48
CA GLY A 136 -5.60 4.40 -5.33
C GLY A 136 -4.29 5.04 -4.88
N LEU A 137 -3.94 6.21 -5.45
CA LEU A 137 -2.75 6.97 -5.13
C LEU A 137 -2.78 7.47 -3.68
N LEU A 138 -3.93 7.98 -3.22
CA LEU A 138 -4.12 8.36 -1.82
C LEU A 138 -3.95 7.17 -0.87
N VAL A 139 -4.47 5.99 -1.23
CA VAL A 139 -4.32 4.77 -0.43
C VAL A 139 -2.84 4.36 -0.33
N ILE A 140 -2.09 4.39 -1.42
CA ILE A 140 -0.65 4.05 -1.42
C ILE A 140 0.13 5.08 -0.58
N ILE A 141 -0.12 6.38 -0.76
CA ILE A 141 0.56 7.45 0.00
C ILE A 141 0.25 7.33 1.49
N PHE A 142 -1.01 7.07 1.85
CA PHE A 142 -1.38 6.91 3.25
C PHE A 142 -0.76 5.65 3.88
N SER A 143 -0.56 4.61 3.07
CA SER A 143 0.05 3.33 3.47
C SER A 143 1.58 3.37 3.49
N PHE A 144 2.21 4.47 3.06
CA PHE A 144 3.65 4.58 2.87
C PHE A 144 4.45 4.16 4.13
N PRO A 145 5.51 3.33 3.98
CA PRO A 145 6.33 2.91 5.11
C PRO A 145 7.11 4.10 5.67
N ARG A 146 6.83 4.47 6.93
CA ARG A 146 7.58 5.52 7.64
C ARG A 146 8.74 4.90 8.39
N TYR A 147 9.96 5.25 8.02
CA TYR A 147 11.19 4.72 8.62
C TYR A 147 11.17 4.83 10.15
N ASN A 148 10.85 6.02 10.68
CA ASN A 148 10.81 6.29 12.12
C ASN A 148 9.86 5.36 12.89
N ALA A 149 8.74 4.96 12.28
CA ALA A 149 7.80 4.04 12.91
C ALA A 149 8.36 2.61 13.00
N TRP A 150 9.15 2.19 12.02
CA TRP A 150 9.78 0.88 11.99
C TRP A 150 10.98 0.84 12.94
N GLN A 151 11.79 1.89 12.96
CA GLN A 151 12.90 2.03 13.88
C GLN A 151 12.43 1.99 15.35
N GLY A 152 11.33 2.70 15.68
CA GLY A 152 10.75 2.67 17.01
C GLY A 152 10.28 1.27 17.45
N LEU A 153 9.79 0.46 16.51
CA LEU A 153 9.40 -0.94 16.79
C LEU A 153 10.60 -1.84 17.08
N ILE A 154 11.70 -1.66 16.35
CA ILE A 154 12.93 -2.44 16.58
C ILE A 154 13.57 -2.04 17.90
N GLN A 155 13.67 -0.73 18.19
CA GLN A 155 14.17 -0.25 19.48
C GLN A 155 13.34 -0.75 20.66
N TYR A 156 12.01 -0.81 20.50
CA TYR A 156 11.13 -1.40 21.49
C TYR A 156 11.40 -2.90 21.67
N ALA A 157 11.52 -3.67 20.59
CA ALA A 157 11.85 -5.10 20.65
C ALA A 157 13.22 -5.35 21.33
N GLU A 158 14.23 -4.55 21.01
CA GLU A 158 15.55 -4.60 21.64
C GLU A 158 15.48 -4.28 23.15
N SER A 159 14.65 -3.31 23.55
CA SER A 159 14.47 -2.92 24.96
C SER A 159 13.85 -4.03 25.82
N ILE A 160 13.07 -4.93 25.22
CA ILE A 160 12.43 -6.07 25.90
C ILE A 160 13.36 -7.31 25.91
N GLY A 161 14.58 -7.20 25.34
CA GLY A 161 15.58 -8.26 25.37
C GLY A 161 15.46 -9.29 24.24
N LEU A 162 14.74 -8.96 23.17
CA LEU A 162 14.68 -9.79 21.97
C LEU A 162 15.87 -9.42 21.07
N HIS A 163 16.63 -10.43 20.69
CA HIS A 163 17.77 -10.32 19.78
C HIS A 163 17.43 -11.00 18.46
#